data_AF-G9KEG8-F1
#
_entry.id   AF-G9KEG8-F1
#
_cell.length_a   1.000
_cell.length_b   1.000
_cell.length_c   1.000
_cell.angle_alpha   90.00
_cell.angle_beta   90.00
_cell.angle_gamma   90.00
#
_symmetry.space_group_name_H-M   'P 1'
#
loop_
_entity.id
_entity.type
_entity.pdbx_description
1 polymer ?
#
loop_
_entity_poly.entity_id
_entity_poly.type
_entity_poly.pdbx_seq_one_letter_code
_entity_poly.pdbx_strand_id
1 'polypeptide(L)' 'VTREDKELHRKIHHIIQEDCQKPNHAEKGCHFQHILACARLSVSPDLSEGVLQQVLELLEDQSDIISTMEHYYTA' A
#
# COMPACT_ATOMS: atom_id res chain seq x y z
N VAL A 1 18.27 2.81 5.94
CA VAL A 1 16.90 2.25 6.05
C VAL A 1 16.76 1.60 7.41
N THR A 2 15.94 2.18 8.27
CA THR A 2 15.62 1.72 9.63
C THR A 2 14.91 0.35 9.57
N ARG A 3 14.98 -0.41 10.66
CA ARG A 3 14.31 -1.72 10.75
C ARG A 3 12.78 -1.59 10.68
N GLU A 4 12.24 -0.52 11.26
CA GLU A 4 10.81 -0.17 11.23
C GLU A 4 10.30 0.06 9.80
N ASP A 5 11.11 0.67 8.95
CA ASP A 5 10.82 0.85 7.53
C ASP A 5 10.56 -0.49 6.85
N LYS A 6 11.39 -1.51 7.09
CA LYS A 6 11.23 -2.82 6.44
C LYS A 6 9.93 -3.52 6.84
N GLU A 7 9.51 -3.39 8.10
CA GLU A 7 8.24 -3.96 8.55
C GLU A 7 7.04 -3.20 7.98
N LEU A 8 7.13 -1.88 7.87
CA LEU A 8 6.11 -1.05 7.22
C LEU A 8 5.95 -1.45 5.76
N HIS A 9 7.03 -1.50 4.97
CA HIS A 9 6.99 -1.91 3.56
C HIS A 9 6.30 -3.27 3.39
N ARG A 10 6.68 -4.25 4.21
CA ARG A 10 6.10 -5.60 4.14
C ARG A 10 4.61 -5.60 4.44
N LYS A 11 4.16 -4.81 5.43
CA LYS A 11 2.74 -4.70 5.78
C LYS A 11 1.94 -3.99 4.67
N ILE A 12 2.45 -2.89 4.12
CA ILE A 12 1.79 -2.17 3.02
C ILE A 12 1.69 -3.07 1.79
N HIS A 13 2.77 -3.74 1.42
CA HIS A 13 2.76 -4.69 0.30
C HIS A 13 1.70 -5.78 0.51
N HIS A 14 1.61 -6.36 1.72
CA HIS A 14 0.60 -7.37 2.02
C HIS A 14 -0.83 -6.82 1.94
N ILE A 15 -1.08 -5.58 2.39
CA ILE A 15 -2.40 -4.92 2.27
C ILE A 15 -2.81 -4.79 0.79
N ILE A 16 -1.87 -4.44 -0.09
CA ILE A 16 -2.14 -4.29 -1.52
C ILE A 16 -2.32 -5.65 -2.19
N GLN A 17 -1.53 -6.67 -1.82
CA GLN A 17 -1.70 -8.04 -2.32
C GLN A 17 -3.04 -8.66 -1.94
N GLU A 18 -3.56 -8.35 -0.75
CA GLU A 18 -4.87 -8.78 -0.29
C GLU A 18 -6.00 -7.86 -0.80
N ASP A 19 -5.72 -7.00 -1.79
CA ASP A 19 -6.65 -6.06 -2.42
C ASP A 19 -7.39 -5.18 -1.39
N CYS A 20 -6.73 -4.80 -0.29
CA CYS A 20 -7.34 -4.11 0.85
C CYS A 20 -8.63 -4.79 1.38
N GLN A 21 -8.71 -6.12 1.33
CA GLN A 21 -9.89 -6.91 1.70
C GLN A 21 -11.11 -6.69 0.79
N LYS A 22 -10.92 -6.21 -0.45
CA LYS A 22 -12.01 -6.15 -1.43
C LYS A 22 -12.56 -7.54 -1.74
N PRO A 23 -13.87 -7.66 -2.00
CA PRO A 23 -14.41 -8.90 -2.55
C PRO A 23 -13.79 -9.19 -3.93
N ASN A 24 -13.48 -10.47 -4.20
CA ASN A 24 -12.85 -10.95 -5.45
C ASN A 24 -13.53 -10.54 -6.77
N HIS A 25 -14.72 -9.96 -6.71
CA HIS A 25 -15.49 -9.48 -7.87
C HIS A 25 -15.26 -7.99 -8.17
N ALA A 26 -14.54 -7.27 -7.30
CA ALA A 26 -14.19 -5.87 -7.50
C ALA A 26 -12.96 -5.75 -8.42
N GLU A 27 -12.78 -4.57 -9.03
CA GLU A 27 -11.59 -4.26 -9.81
C GLU A 27 -10.33 -4.50 -8.99
N LYS A 28 -9.34 -5.17 -9.60
CA LYS A 28 -8.05 -5.47 -8.97
C LYS A 28 -7.31 -4.18 -8.68
N GLY A 29 -6.76 -4.11 -7.48
CA GLY A 29 -6.02 -2.97 -6.98
C GLY A 29 -6.89 -2.00 -6.17
N CYS A 30 -6.19 -1.02 -5.59
CA CYS A 30 -6.76 -0.11 -4.62
C CYS A 30 -6.25 1.32 -4.82
N HIS A 31 -7.13 2.26 -4.48
CA HIS A 31 -6.79 3.67 -4.48
C HIS A 31 -5.90 4.01 -3.27
N PHE A 32 -5.01 4.99 -3.43
CA PHE A 32 -4.09 5.48 -2.41
C PHE A 32 -4.77 5.73 -1.06
N GLN A 33 -5.92 6.40 -1.08
CA GLN A 33 -6.67 6.69 0.16
C GLN A 33 -7.19 5.42 0.87
N HIS A 34 -7.54 4.38 0.10
CA HIS A 34 -8.00 3.11 0.67
C HIS A 34 -6.83 2.36 1.32
N ILE A 35 -5.69 2.33 0.63
CA ILE A 35 -4.45 1.75 1.16
C ILE A 35 -4.05 2.48 2.45
N LEU A 36 -4.13 3.81 2.47
CA LEU A 36 -3.87 4.62 3.66
C LEU A 36 -4.81 4.29 4.82
N ALA A 37 -6.11 4.16 4.56
CA ALA A 37 -7.07 3.79 5.58
C ALA A 37 -6.77 2.39 6.15
N CYS A 38 -6.51 1.41 5.30
CA CYS A 38 -6.13 0.05 5.73
C CYS A 38 -4.81 0.03 6.49
N ALA A 39 -3.83 0.82 6.05
CA ALA A 39 -2.54 0.95 6.73
C ALA A 39 -2.68 1.60 8.10
N ARG A 40 -3.55 2.61 8.23
CA ARG A 40 -3.85 3.24 9.52
C ARG A 40 -4.52 2.29 10.50
N LEU A 41 -5.37 1.40 10.00
CA LEU A 41 -6.05 0.38 10.80
C LEU A 41 -5.12 -0.78 11.21
N SER A 42 -4.23 -1.21 10.32
CA SER A 42 -3.40 -2.42 10.52
C SER A 42 -1.97 -2.16 10.98
N VAL A 43 -1.44 -0.95 10.75
CA VAL A 43 -0.04 -0.59 11.05
C VAL A 43 0.02 0.45 12.15
N SER A 44 -0.44 1.67 11.88
CA SER A 44 -0.39 2.79 12.81
C SER A 44 -1.40 3.88 12.43
N PRO A 45 -2.27 4.32 13.36
CA PRO A 45 -3.29 5.34 13.05
C PRO A 45 -2.68 6.69 12.64
N ASP A 46 -1.48 7.00 13.11
CA ASP A 46 -0.72 8.21 12.80
C ASP A 46 0.11 8.13 11.51
N LEU A 47 -0.14 7.14 10.64
CA LEU A 47 0.58 7.03 9.37
C LEU A 47 0.29 8.25 8.48
N SER A 48 1.34 8.97 8.13
CA SER A 48 1.32 10.13 7.23
C SER A 48 1.24 9.72 5.77
N GLU A 49 0.55 10.53 4.96
CA GLU A 49 0.42 10.33 3.51
C GLU A 49 1.79 10.29 2.81
N GLY A 50 2.71 11.21 3.16
CA GLY A 50 4.04 11.23 2.56
C GLY A 50 4.92 10.03 2.92
N VAL A 51 4.64 9.34 4.03
CA VAL A 51 5.35 8.09 4.37
C VAL A 51 4.78 6.96 3.52
N LEU A 52 3.45 6.86 3.42
CA LEU A 52 2.82 5.86 2.55
C LEU A 52 3.25 6.03 1.09
N GLN A 53 3.31 7.27 0.60
CA GLN A 53 3.70 7.56 -0.77
C GLN A 53 5.14 7.08 -1.06
N GLN A 54 6.09 7.38 -0.17
CA GLN A 54 7.47 6.87 -0.31
C GLN A 54 7.54 5.34 -0.32
N VAL A 55 6.72 4.67 0.50
CA VAL A 55 6.64 3.21 0.52
C VAL A 55 6.09 2.67 -0.81
N LEU A 56 5.06 3.30 -1.37
CA LEU A 56 4.48 2.89 -2.65
C LEU A 56 5.46 3.12 -3.81
N GLU A 57 6.15 4.26 -3.84
CA GLU A 57 7.19 4.55 -4.83
C GLU A 57 8.32 3.50 -4.77
N LEU A 58 8.73 3.08 -3.56
CA LEU A 58 9.75 2.05 -3.40
C LEU A 58 9.26 0.67 -3.86
N LEU A 59 8.01 0.30 -3.56
CA LEU A 59 7.43 -0.96 -4.00
C LEU A 59 7.25 -0.99 -5.53
N GLU A 60 6.94 0.15 -6.14
CA GLU A 60 6.87 0.29 -7.60
C GLU A 60 8.26 0.16 -8.25
N ASP A 61 9.29 0.79 -7.66
CA ASP A 61 10.69 0.65 -8.10
C ASP A 61 11.17 -0.82 -8.02
N GLN A 62 10.70 -1.57 -7.02
CA GLN A 62 10.97 -3.01 -6.86
C GLN A 62 10.10 -3.91 -7.76
N SER A 63 9.16 -3.33 -8.53
CA SER A 63 8.15 -4.07 -9.30
C SER A 63 7.28 -5.02 -8.46
N ASP A 64 7.15 -4.77 -7.16
CA ASP A 64 6.22 -5.47 -6.27
C ASP A 64 4.78 -4.98 -6.48
N ILE A 65 4.62 -3.72 -6.90
CA ILE A 65 3.33 -3.13 -7.29
C ILE A 65 3.48 -2.33 -8.59
N ILE A 66 2.35 -2.05 -9.23
CA ILE A 66 2.27 -1.18 -10.40
C ILE A 66 1.16 -0.14 -10.22
N SER A 67 1.43 1.11 -10.59
CA SER A 67 0.42 2.14 -10.76
C SER A 67 -0.31 1.96 -12.08
N THR A 68 -1.61 1.65 -12.03
CA THR A 68 -2.44 1.46 -13.25
C THR A 68 -3.16 2.74 -13.66
N MET A 69 -3.47 3.61 -12.69
CA MET A 69 -4.09 4.91 -12.88
C MET A 69 -3.57 5.90 -11.83
N GLU A 70 -3.91 7.18 -11.96
CA GLU A 70 -3.53 8.18 -10.97
C GLU A 70 -4.00 7.75 -9.57
N HIS A 71 -3.04 7.58 -8.65
CA HIS A 71 -3.26 7.10 -7.27
C HIS A 71 -3.89 5.71 -7.15
N TYR A 72 -3.73 4.82 -8.14
CA TYR A 72 -4.27 3.47 -8.10
C TYR A 72 -3.18 2.41 -8.27
N TYR A 73 -3.06 1.51 -7.29
CA TYR A 73 -1.98 0.54 -7.20
C TYR A 73 -2.54 -0.89 -7.18
N THR A 74 -1.88 -1.78 -7.91
CA THR A 74 -2.10 -3.24 -7.81
C THR A 74 -0.78 -3.93 -7.61
N ALA A 75 -0.78 -5.00 -6.80
CA ALA A 75 0.31 -5.97 -6.75
C ALA A 75 0.16 -7.02 -7.86
#